data_AF-A0A920PKF9-F1
#
_entry.id   AF-A0A920PKF9-F1
#
_cell.length_a   1.000
_cell.length_b   1.000
_cell.length_c   1.000
_cell.angle_alpha   90.00
_cell.angle_beta   90.00
_cell.angle_gamma   90.00
#
_symmetry.space_group_name_H-M   'P 1'
#
loop_
_entity.id
_entity.type
_entity.pdbx_description
1 polymer ?
#
loop_
_entity_poly.entity_id
_entity_poly.type
_entity_poly.pdbx_seq_one_letter_code
_entity_poly.pdbx_strand_id
1 'polypeptide(L)'
;MSDSIRTTHVGSLPRNQRVVDLIFARERGEPFDRTVFEFTMGEEVAATVERQVACGIDVVSDGETSKISYATYVKDRYTGFGGDSPRNAPADLKQFPGFLDRIARSGGTPEYARPCCIDEVRPGDPADLEADIRHLLAAIKKHQAAAGFMNAASPVSRRCFCQIVITQTTKPILRRSPMHFVTSTRRSRLLVYCSR
;
A
#
# COMPACT_ATOMS: atom_id res chain seq x y z
N MET A 1 19.47 -3.42 -34.81
CA MET A 1 19.22 -3.87 -33.42
C MET A 1 17.74 -3.72 -33.18
N SER A 2 17.03 -4.79 -32.87
CA SER A 2 15.61 -4.69 -32.51
C SER A 2 15.54 -4.11 -31.09
N ASP A 3 14.82 -3.00 -30.91
CA ASP A 3 14.44 -2.56 -29.56
C ASP A 3 13.52 -3.63 -28.97
N SER A 4 13.96 -4.29 -27.90
CA SER A 4 13.16 -5.26 -27.16
C SER A 4 12.26 -4.53 -26.16
N ILE A 5 10.97 -4.85 -26.15
CA ILE A 5 10.04 -4.32 -25.16
C ILE A 5 10.36 -4.95 -23.81
N ARG A 6 10.69 -4.12 -22.80
CA ARG A 6 10.96 -4.58 -21.44
C ARG A 6 9.68 -5.04 -20.76
N THR A 7 9.75 -6.17 -20.07
CA THR A 7 8.64 -6.83 -19.39
C THR A 7 8.65 -6.57 -17.88
N THR A 8 7.45 -6.46 -17.30
CA THR A 8 7.23 -6.31 -15.86
C THR A 8 5.80 -6.74 -15.50
N HIS A 9 5.43 -6.64 -14.24
CA HIS A 9 4.09 -6.97 -13.74
C HIS A 9 3.58 -5.90 -12.75
N VAL A 10 2.40 -6.10 -12.18
CA VAL A 10 1.72 -5.07 -11.37
C VAL A 10 2.21 -4.96 -9.93
N GLY A 11 2.83 -6.00 -9.36
CA GLY A 11 3.45 -5.93 -8.03
C GLY A 11 3.28 -7.23 -7.26
N SER A 12 2.27 -7.27 -6.38
CA SER A 12 1.89 -8.42 -5.56
C SER A 12 2.04 -9.80 -6.24
N LEU A 13 2.73 -10.72 -5.57
CA LEU A 13 2.92 -12.12 -6.00
C LEU A 13 2.53 -13.10 -4.89
N PRO A 14 2.30 -14.40 -5.20
CA PRO A 14 1.97 -15.41 -4.20
C PRO A 14 3.04 -15.53 -3.11
N ARG A 15 2.61 -15.54 -1.85
CA ARG A 15 3.48 -15.61 -0.67
C ARG A 15 3.47 -17.00 -0.06
N ASN A 16 4.60 -17.42 0.48
CA ASN A 16 4.71 -18.65 1.24
C ASN A 16 4.00 -18.52 2.61
N GLN A 17 3.57 -19.65 3.18
CA GLN A 17 2.80 -19.66 4.43
C GLN A 17 3.56 -18.99 5.60
N ARG A 18 4.89 -19.17 5.67
CA ARG A 18 5.75 -18.52 6.68
C ARG A 18 5.63 -17.00 6.69
N VAL A 19 5.55 -16.38 5.50
CA VAL A 19 5.37 -14.93 5.34
C VAL A 19 3.97 -14.52 5.81
N VAL A 20 2.97 -15.30 5.40
CA VAL A 20 1.56 -15.07 5.74
C VAL A 20 1.39 -15.09 7.26
N ASP A 21 1.91 -16.11 7.94
CA ASP A 21 1.81 -16.27 9.39
C ASP A 21 2.41 -15.08 10.16
N LEU A 22 3.60 -14.63 9.76
CA LEU A 22 4.29 -13.49 10.36
C LEU A 22 3.56 -12.16 10.14
N ILE A 23 3.04 -11.94 8.93
CA ILE A 23 2.26 -10.73 8.62
C ILE A 23 0.98 -10.69 9.45
N PHE A 24 0.29 -11.82 9.57
CA PHE A 24 -0.94 -11.91 10.33
C PHE A 24 -0.71 -11.82 11.84
N ALA A 25 0.39 -12.37 12.37
CA ALA A 25 0.79 -12.15 13.75
C ALA A 25 1.01 -10.65 14.04
N ARG A 26 1.74 -9.96 13.15
CA ARG A 26 1.92 -8.50 13.23
C ARG A 26 0.59 -7.75 13.16
N GLU A 27 -0.29 -8.14 12.24
CA GLU A 27 -1.61 -7.53 12.05
C GLU A 27 -2.51 -7.66 13.28
N ARG A 28 -2.45 -8.80 13.97
CA ARG A 28 -3.20 -9.06 15.21
C ARG A 28 -2.54 -8.50 16.47
N GLY A 29 -1.35 -7.92 16.35
CA GLY A 29 -0.56 -7.45 17.51
C GLY A 29 -0.05 -8.60 18.38
N GLU A 30 0.05 -9.81 17.83
CA GLU A 30 0.62 -10.96 18.52
C GLU A 30 2.14 -10.82 18.62
N PRO A 31 2.77 -11.32 19.69
CA PRO A 31 4.22 -11.36 19.78
C PRO A 31 4.83 -12.18 18.63
N PHE A 32 5.80 -11.60 17.92
CA PHE A 32 6.61 -12.30 16.93
C PHE A 32 8.07 -11.88 17.06
N ASP A 33 8.98 -12.77 16.66
CA ASP A 33 10.41 -12.47 16.63
C ASP A 33 10.72 -11.59 15.42
N ARG A 34 11.19 -10.35 15.68
CA ARG A 34 11.50 -9.39 14.62
C ARG A 34 12.72 -9.82 13.80
N THR A 35 13.69 -10.52 14.38
CA THR A 35 14.84 -11.05 13.65
C THR A 35 14.39 -12.15 12.69
N VAL A 36 13.49 -13.03 13.12
CA VAL A 36 12.88 -14.05 12.25
C VAL A 36 12.03 -13.41 11.15
N PHE A 37 11.29 -12.34 11.48
CA PHE A 37 10.52 -11.57 10.50
C PHE A 37 11.41 -11.01 9.40
N GLU A 38 12.43 -10.23 9.76
CA GLU A 38 13.35 -9.61 8.81
C GLU A 38 14.05 -10.65 7.94
N PHE A 39 14.58 -11.72 8.55
CA PHE A 39 15.22 -12.80 7.83
C PHE A 39 14.27 -13.47 6.82
N THR A 40 13.05 -13.81 7.24
CA THR A 40 12.06 -14.47 6.38
C THR A 40 11.64 -13.58 5.22
N MET A 41 11.45 -12.28 5.45
CA MET A 41 11.12 -11.33 4.36
C MET A 41 12.27 -11.22 3.35
N GLY A 42 13.52 -11.15 3.83
CA GLY A 42 14.70 -11.10 2.97
C GLY A 42 14.86 -12.36 2.10
N GLU A 43 14.70 -13.55 2.67
CA GLU A 43 14.76 -14.82 1.94
C GLU A 43 13.68 -14.90 0.85
N GLU A 44 12.44 -14.55 1.19
CA GLU A 44 11.30 -14.69 0.29
C GLU A 44 11.31 -13.64 -0.83
N VAL A 45 11.80 -12.43 -0.55
CA VAL A 45 12.08 -11.42 -1.60
C VAL A 45 13.16 -11.94 -2.55
N ALA A 46 14.25 -12.51 -2.04
CA ALA A 46 15.30 -13.06 -2.89
C ALA A 46 14.79 -14.19 -3.79
N ALA A 47 14.06 -15.16 -3.23
CA ALA A 47 13.45 -16.27 -3.98
C ALA A 47 12.39 -15.78 -4.99
N THR A 48 11.70 -14.68 -4.69
CA THR A 48 10.71 -14.08 -5.60
C THR A 48 11.39 -13.36 -6.77
N VAL A 49 12.48 -12.65 -6.54
CA VAL A 49 13.29 -12.03 -7.60
C VAL A 49 13.96 -13.11 -8.46
N GLU A 50 14.50 -14.16 -7.86
CA GLU A 50 15.08 -15.30 -8.59
C GLU A 50 14.09 -15.88 -9.62
N ARG A 51 12.86 -16.16 -9.18
CA ARG A 51 11.81 -16.70 -10.04
C ARG A 51 11.42 -15.72 -11.16
N GLN A 52 11.34 -14.43 -10.88
CA GLN A 52 11.05 -13.42 -11.90
C GLN A 52 12.15 -13.36 -12.97
N VAL A 53 13.43 -13.37 -12.55
CA VAL A 53 14.57 -13.38 -13.48
C VAL A 53 14.56 -14.67 -14.32
N ALA A 54 14.30 -15.83 -13.69
CA ALA A 54 14.19 -17.11 -14.41
C ALA A 54 13.05 -17.13 -15.44
N CYS A 55 11.96 -16.38 -15.18
CA CYS A 55 10.84 -16.20 -16.10
C CYS A 55 11.08 -15.14 -17.19
N GLY A 56 12.23 -14.45 -17.18
CA GLY A 56 12.56 -13.41 -18.16
C GLY A 56 11.93 -12.03 -17.89
N ILE A 57 11.55 -11.74 -16.64
CA ILE A 57 11.06 -10.39 -16.26
C ILE A 57 12.24 -9.41 -16.20
N ASP A 58 12.16 -8.32 -16.98
CA ASP A 58 13.24 -7.32 -17.06
C ASP A 58 13.29 -6.37 -15.86
N VAL A 59 12.12 -5.99 -15.34
CA VAL A 59 11.99 -5.08 -14.19
C VAL A 59 11.21 -5.79 -13.08
N VAL A 60 11.93 -6.22 -12.05
CA VAL A 60 11.40 -7.08 -10.98
C VAL A 60 10.77 -6.29 -9.83
N SER A 61 9.92 -6.91 -9.02
CA SER A 61 9.43 -6.34 -7.76
C SER A 61 9.71 -7.27 -6.57
N ASP A 62 9.65 -6.70 -5.37
CA ASP A 62 9.65 -7.42 -4.09
C ASP A 62 8.41 -8.31 -3.87
N GLY A 63 7.45 -8.32 -4.80
CA GLY A 63 6.20 -9.07 -4.70
C GLY A 63 5.24 -8.56 -3.62
N GLU A 64 5.47 -7.34 -3.10
CA GLU A 64 4.82 -6.80 -1.90
C GLU A 64 4.89 -7.76 -0.70
N THR A 65 6.04 -8.44 -0.54
CA THR A 65 6.19 -9.57 0.39
C THR A 65 5.89 -9.19 1.84
N SER A 66 6.33 -8.04 2.32
CA SER A 66 6.20 -7.63 3.73
C SER A 66 4.88 -6.92 4.09
N LYS A 67 3.96 -6.75 3.12
CA LYS A 67 2.74 -5.94 3.28
C LYS A 67 1.51 -6.84 3.39
N ILE A 68 0.59 -6.51 4.31
CA ILE A 68 -0.69 -7.22 4.42
C ILE A 68 -1.55 -7.01 3.15
N SER A 69 -1.59 -5.79 2.64
CA SER A 69 -2.29 -5.41 1.42
C SER A 69 -1.81 -4.05 0.94
N TYR A 70 -1.82 -3.84 -0.37
CA TYR A 70 -1.51 -2.56 -1.02
C TYR A 70 -2.31 -1.37 -0.45
N ALA A 71 -3.53 -1.59 0.01
CA ALA A 71 -4.39 -0.51 0.50
C ALA A 71 -4.21 -0.23 1.99
N THR A 72 -4.06 -1.27 2.82
CA THR A 72 -4.12 -1.13 4.28
C THR A 72 -2.76 -1.03 4.97
N TYR A 73 -1.65 -1.33 4.28
CA TYR A 73 -0.29 -1.15 4.83
C TYR A 73 0.06 0.30 5.17
N VAL A 74 -0.76 1.27 4.73
CA VAL A 74 -0.53 2.70 4.99
C VAL A 74 -0.45 3.01 6.48
N LYS A 75 -1.16 2.25 7.33
CA LYS A 75 -1.08 2.38 8.79
C LYS A 75 0.30 2.04 9.35
N ASP A 76 1.07 1.22 8.63
CA ASP A 76 2.43 0.81 9.01
C ASP A 76 3.47 1.87 8.58
N ARG A 77 3.09 2.82 7.70
CA ARG A 77 4.01 3.83 7.13
C ARG A 77 3.68 5.26 7.51
N TYR A 78 2.48 5.52 8.01
CA TYR A 78 2.00 6.83 8.36
C TYR A 78 1.26 6.80 9.69
N THR A 79 1.44 7.85 10.48
CA THR A 79 0.60 8.13 11.65
C THR A 79 -0.78 8.61 11.23
N GLY A 80 -1.71 8.67 12.17
CA GLY A 80 -3.07 9.20 11.94
C GLY A 80 -4.05 8.19 11.34
N PHE A 81 -3.63 6.94 11.16
CA PHE A 81 -4.48 5.83 10.76
C PHE A 81 -4.71 4.86 11.92
N GLY A 82 -5.95 4.39 12.08
CA GLY A 82 -6.31 3.41 13.11
C GLY A 82 -7.77 2.97 13.02
N GLY A 83 -8.22 2.19 13.99
CA GLY A 83 -9.59 1.67 14.06
C GLY A 83 -9.92 0.61 13.00
N ASP A 84 -11.18 0.20 12.96
CA ASP A 84 -11.74 -0.68 11.93
C ASP A 84 -13.01 -0.04 11.34
N SER A 85 -12.97 0.29 10.05
CA SER A 85 -14.11 0.91 9.37
C SER A 85 -15.17 -0.13 8.99
N PRO A 86 -16.47 0.19 9.09
CA PRO A 86 -17.54 -0.74 8.79
C PRO A 86 -17.48 -1.19 7.32
N ARG A 87 -17.70 -2.49 7.10
CA ARG A 87 -17.74 -3.09 5.77
C ARG A 87 -19.10 -2.78 5.12
N ASN A 88 -19.16 -1.68 4.39
CA ASN A 88 -20.33 -1.31 3.59
C ASN A 88 -20.25 -1.99 2.21
N ALA A 89 -21.28 -2.76 1.85
CA ALA A 89 -21.40 -3.30 0.50
C ALA A 89 -21.43 -2.15 -0.52
N PRO A 90 -20.58 -2.18 -1.56
CA PRO A 90 -20.64 -1.27 -2.69
C PRO A 90 -22.06 -1.13 -3.26
N ALA A 91 -22.42 0.09 -3.66
CA ALA A 91 -23.81 0.42 -4.06
C ALA A 91 -24.25 -0.34 -5.32
N ASP A 92 -23.32 -0.61 -6.23
CA ASP A 92 -23.47 -1.47 -7.39
C ASP A 92 -23.74 -2.93 -6.97
N LEU A 93 -23.00 -3.47 -5.99
CA LEU A 93 -23.22 -4.84 -5.53
C LEU A 93 -24.58 -5.03 -4.85
N LYS A 94 -25.12 -4.00 -4.19
CA LYS A 94 -26.49 -4.04 -3.62
C LYS A 94 -27.56 -4.26 -4.69
N GLN A 95 -27.31 -3.93 -5.95
CA GLN A 95 -28.21 -4.19 -7.07
C GLN A 95 -28.23 -5.67 -7.50
N PHE A 96 -27.28 -6.48 -7.03
CA PHE A 96 -27.12 -7.90 -7.38
C PHE A 96 -27.04 -8.79 -6.13
N PRO A 97 -28.14 -8.96 -5.37
CA PRO A 97 -28.14 -9.67 -4.08
C PRO A 97 -27.68 -11.13 -4.18
N GLY A 98 -28.04 -11.85 -5.24
CA GLY A 98 -27.57 -13.23 -5.44
C GLY A 98 -26.05 -13.34 -5.62
N PHE A 99 -25.40 -12.31 -6.17
CA PHE A 99 -23.95 -12.26 -6.30
C PHE A 99 -23.27 -11.91 -4.97
N LEU A 100 -23.87 -10.98 -4.20
CA LEU A 100 -23.45 -10.68 -2.83
C LEU A 100 -23.48 -11.93 -1.94
N ASP A 101 -24.58 -12.69 -1.97
CA ASP A 101 -24.72 -13.91 -1.18
C ASP A 101 -23.66 -14.96 -1.54
N ARG A 102 -23.28 -15.02 -2.82
CA ARG A 102 -22.22 -15.93 -3.29
C ARG A 102 -20.84 -15.51 -2.77
N ILE A 103 -20.53 -14.22 -2.78
CA ILE A 103 -19.28 -13.66 -2.24
C ILE A 103 -19.20 -13.87 -0.71
N ALA A 104 -20.32 -13.67 -0.01
CA ALA A 104 -20.39 -13.88 1.43
C ALA A 104 -20.13 -15.35 1.78
N ARG A 105 -20.75 -16.29 1.05
CA ARG A 105 -20.57 -17.73 1.24
C ARG A 105 -19.18 -18.24 0.85
N SER A 106 -18.48 -17.57 -0.07
CA SER A 106 -17.12 -17.97 -0.47
C SER A 106 -16.04 -17.52 0.52
N GLY A 107 -16.40 -16.90 1.65
CA GLY A 107 -15.43 -16.44 2.66
C GLY A 107 -14.53 -15.32 2.16
N GLY A 108 -14.91 -14.60 1.09
CA GLY A 108 -14.07 -13.61 0.42
C GLY A 108 -13.88 -12.29 1.19
N THR A 109 -14.38 -12.20 2.42
CA THR A 109 -14.26 -10.99 3.25
C THR A 109 -12.99 -11.10 4.08
N PRO A 110 -11.98 -10.24 3.86
CA PRO A 110 -10.77 -10.30 4.65
C PRO A 110 -11.06 -9.91 6.11
N GLU A 111 -10.48 -10.67 7.05
CA GLU A 111 -10.68 -10.48 8.50
C GLU A 111 -9.77 -9.41 9.13
N TYR A 112 -8.80 -8.87 8.37
CA TYR A 112 -7.92 -7.81 8.88
C TYR A 112 -8.64 -6.46 9.02
N ALA A 113 -8.10 -5.60 9.89
CA ALA A 113 -8.69 -4.28 10.16
C ALA A 113 -8.60 -3.36 8.94
N ARG A 114 -9.64 -2.55 8.73
CA ARG A 114 -9.68 -1.49 7.73
C ARG A 114 -9.40 -0.14 8.38
N PRO A 115 -8.11 0.26 8.53
CA PRO A 115 -7.77 1.51 9.19
C PRO A 115 -8.43 2.70 8.48
N CYS A 116 -8.96 3.62 9.27
CA CYS A 116 -9.47 4.91 8.80
C CYS A 116 -8.56 6.04 9.29
N CYS A 117 -8.68 7.21 8.65
CA CYS A 117 -8.00 8.41 9.08
C CYS A 117 -8.67 8.91 10.37
N ILE A 118 -7.98 8.79 11.50
CA ILE A 118 -8.46 9.20 12.83
C ILE A 118 -7.76 10.44 13.36
N ASP A 119 -6.64 10.84 12.76
CA ASP A 119 -5.86 12.02 13.16
C ASP A 119 -5.03 12.58 11.98
N GLU A 120 -4.21 13.60 12.24
CA GLU A 120 -3.26 14.19 11.29
C GLU A 120 -2.29 13.14 10.73
N VAL A 121 -2.27 13.01 9.40
CA VAL A 121 -1.40 12.07 8.70
C VAL A 121 0.01 12.62 8.59
N ARG A 122 0.99 11.91 9.16
CA ARG A 122 2.42 12.23 9.06
C ARG A 122 3.22 10.97 8.71
N PRO A 123 4.40 11.10 8.07
CA PRO A 123 5.30 9.95 7.90
C PRO A 123 5.59 9.29 9.24
N GLY A 124 5.48 7.95 9.28
CA GLY A 124 5.84 7.13 10.43
C GLY A 124 7.34 6.82 10.48
N ASP A 125 7.69 5.74 11.18
CA ASP A 125 9.04 5.20 11.23
C ASP A 125 9.48 4.69 9.83
N PRO A 126 10.61 5.16 9.27
CA PRO A 126 11.09 4.67 7.97
C PRO A 126 11.68 3.27 8.02
N ALA A 127 11.94 2.68 9.19
CA ALA A 127 12.70 1.43 9.34
C ALA A 127 12.17 0.28 8.46
N ASP A 128 10.84 0.09 8.41
CA ASP A 128 10.22 -0.97 7.62
C ASP A 128 10.33 -0.70 6.10
N LEU A 129 10.26 0.57 5.67
CA LEU A 129 10.50 0.93 4.26
C LEU A 129 11.94 0.72 3.87
N GLU A 130 12.87 1.10 4.74
CA GLU A 130 14.29 0.89 4.49
C GLU A 130 14.65 -0.59 4.46
N ALA A 131 14.00 -1.42 5.31
CA ALA A 131 14.14 -2.88 5.25
C ALA A 131 13.70 -3.45 3.91
N ASP A 132 12.50 -3.08 3.43
CA ASP A 132 12.01 -3.50 2.11
C ASP A 132 12.99 -3.12 0.98
N ILE A 133 13.48 -1.86 1.01
CA ILE A 133 14.45 -1.36 0.03
C ILE A 133 15.74 -2.19 0.09
N ARG A 134 16.27 -2.45 1.29
CA ARG A 134 17.49 -3.25 1.48
C ARG A 134 17.31 -4.66 0.93
N HIS A 135 16.19 -5.33 1.22
CA HIS A 135 15.90 -6.68 0.73
C HIS A 135 15.82 -6.73 -0.80
N LEU A 136 15.08 -5.80 -1.41
CA LEU A 136 14.96 -5.75 -2.87
C LEU A 136 16.30 -5.45 -3.54
N LEU A 137 17.07 -4.48 -3.04
CA LEU A 137 18.38 -4.15 -3.60
C LEU A 137 19.37 -5.32 -3.48
N ALA A 138 19.36 -6.02 -2.34
CA ALA A 138 20.19 -7.21 -2.15
C ALA A 138 19.80 -8.34 -3.14
N ALA A 139 18.51 -8.56 -3.34
CA ALA A 139 18.00 -9.55 -4.28
C ALA A 139 18.32 -9.21 -5.74
N ILE A 140 18.15 -7.94 -6.15
CA ILE A 140 18.53 -7.44 -7.48
C ILE A 140 20.01 -7.69 -7.73
N LYS A 141 20.87 -7.36 -6.77
CA LYS A 141 22.32 -7.58 -6.88
C LYS A 141 22.67 -9.06 -6.99
N LYS A 142 22.04 -9.91 -6.17
CA LYS A 142 22.29 -11.35 -6.11
C LYS A 142 21.91 -12.06 -7.42
N HIS A 143 20.77 -11.69 -8.00
CA HIS A 143 20.21 -12.35 -9.20
C HIS A 143 20.45 -11.55 -10.48
N GLN A 144 21.26 -10.49 -10.42
CA GLN A 144 21.66 -9.66 -11.56
C GLN A 144 20.46 -9.12 -12.38
N ALA A 145 19.34 -8.80 -11.69
CA ALA A 145 18.18 -8.22 -12.34
C ALA A 145 18.52 -6.82 -12.89
N ALA A 146 17.99 -6.48 -14.07
CA ALA A 146 18.37 -5.25 -14.75
C ALA A 146 17.82 -3.98 -14.07
N ALA A 147 16.66 -4.07 -13.42
CA ALA A 147 16.05 -3.02 -12.61
C ALA A 147 15.00 -3.63 -11.68
N GLY A 148 14.54 -2.85 -10.69
CA GLY A 148 13.37 -3.23 -9.90
C GLY A 148 12.53 -2.05 -9.44
N PHE A 149 11.31 -2.36 -8.98
CA PHE A 149 10.33 -1.39 -8.52
C PHE A 149 9.61 -1.87 -7.25
N MET A 150 8.96 -0.93 -6.56
CA MET A 150 8.05 -1.23 -5.44
C MET A 150 6.77 -0.44 -5.56
N ASN A 151 5.66 -1.06 -5.20
CA ASN A 151 4.35 -0.44 -5.19
C ASN A 151 4.18 0.51 -4.01
N ALA A 152 3.54 1.65 -4.29
CA ALA A 152 3.14 2.64 -3.30
C ALA A 152 1.66 3.02 -3.48
N ALA A 153 0.94 3.14 -2.36
CA ALA A 153 -0.46 3.58 -2.36
C ALA A 153 -0.61 5.01 -2.89
N SER A 154 -1.33 5.16 -4.01
CA SER A 154 -1.65 6.49 -4.57
C SER A 154 -2.48 7.32 -3.57
N PRO A 155 -2.24 8.65 -3.43
CA PRO A 155 -3.06 9.53 -2.61
C PRO A 155 -4.57 9.43 -2.92
N VAL A 156 -4.94 9.19 -4.18
CA VAL A 156 -6.35 9.10 -4.60
C VAL A 156 -6.98 7.78 -4.19
N SER A 157 -6.25 6.66 -4.28
CA SER A 157 -6.75 5.35 -3.80
C SER A 157 -7.07 5.37 -2.30
N ARG A 158 -6.30 6.14 -1.51
CA ARG A 158 -6.52 6.33 -0.07
C ARG A 158 -7.86 7.01 0.23
N ARG A 159 -8.34 7.90 -0.65
CA ARG A 159 -9.65 8.55 -0.52
C ARG A 159 -10.83 7.60 -0.77
N CYS A 160 -10.64 6.47 -1.45
CA CYS A 160 -11.71 5.49 -1.66
C CYS A 160 -11.78 4.44 -0.55
N PHE A 161 -10.64 4.10 0.08
CA PHE A 161 -10.61 3.15 1.20
C PHE A 161 -10.98 3.79 2.54
N CYS A 162 -10.61 5.06 2.75
CA CYS A 162 -11.26 5.91 3.75
C CYS A 162 -12.57 6.41 3.16
N GLN A 163 -13.70 6.19 3.83
CA GLN A 163 -14.95 6.86 3.49
C GLN A 163 -14.83 8.35 3.90
N ILE A 164 -14.04 9.13 3.15
CA ILE A 164 -13.87 10.56 3.36
C ILE A 164 -15.12 11.25 2.83
N VAL A 165 -16.05 11.58 3.74
CA VAL A 165 -17.15 12.50 3.44
C VAL A 165 -16.54 13.89 3.22
N ILE A 166 -16.31 14.26 1.96
CA ILE A 166 -15.97 15.64 1.61
C ILE A 166 -17.29 16.43 1.59
N THR A 167 -17.64 17.07 2.70
CA THR A 167 -18.61 18.17 2.64
C THR A 167 -17.90 19.42 2.14
N GLN A 168 -18.18 19.85 0.92
CA GLN A 168 -17.78 21.18 0.46
C GLN A 168 -18.55 22.23 1.26
N THR A 169 -17.98 22.76 2.34
CA THR A 169 -18.47 24.00 2.92
C THR A 169 -17.91 25.17 2.13
N THR A 170 -18.65 25.61 1.10
CA THR A 170 -18.43 26.91 0.47
C THR A 170 -18.74 28.00 1.49
N LYS A 171 -17.72 28.61 2.11
CA LYS A 171 -17.85 29.94 2.74
C LYS A 171 -17.44 31.00 1.73
N PRO A 172 -18.26 32.04 1.49
CA PRO A 172 -17.96 33.07 0.51
C PRO A 172 -16.95 34.07 1.10
N ILE A 173 -15.83 34.29 0.42
CA ILE A 173 -14.91 35.40 0.74
C ILE A 173 -15.10 36.47 -0.33
N LEU A 174 -15.93 37.46 -0.02
CA LEU A 174 -15.87 38.77 -0.66
C LEU A 174 -14.57 39.48 -0.21
N ARG A 175 -13.67 39.79 -1.14
CA ARG A 175 -13.22 41.16 -1.46
C ARG A 175 -12.14 41.15 -2.54
N ARG A 176 -12.18 42.22 -3.34
CA ARG A 176 -11.49 42.46 -4.62
C ARG A 176 -10.06 42.97 -4.44
N SER A 177 -9.23 42.67 -5.44
CA SER A 177 -8.24 43.56 -6.13
C SER A 177 -6.79 43.05 -6.19
N PRO A 178 -6.02 43.43 -7.25
CA PRO A 178 -5.20 42.49 -8.03
C PRO A 178 -3.68 42.64 -7.89
N MET A 179 -2.96 41.68 -8.51
CA MET A 179 -1.53 41.69 -8.91
C MET A 179 -0.46 41.54 -7.80
N HIS A 180 0.14 40.35 -7.72
CA HIS A 180 1.45 40.08 -8.35
C HIS A 180 1.82 38.59 -8.27
N PHE A 181 2.30 38.06 -9.39
CA PHE A 181 2.94 36.75 -9.48
C PHE A 181 4.33 36.84 -8.83
N VAL A 182 4.58 36.04 -7.79
CA VAL A 182 5.93 35.73 -7.31
C VAL A 182 6.06 34.22 -7.23
N THR A 183 6.91 33.66 -8.06
CA THR A 183 7.34 32.27 -8.04
C THR A 183 8.19 32.03 -6.79
N SER A 184 7.73 31.16 -5.89
CA SER A 184 8.56 30.63 -4.81
C SER A 184 8.30 29.14 -4.63
N THR A 185 9.33 28.38 -4.99
CA THR A 185 9.51 26.95 -4.72
C THR A 185 9.43 26.67 -3.22
N ARG A 186 8.26 26.22 -2.73
CA ARG A 186 8.15 25.60 -1.39
C ARG A 186 7.21 24.40 -1.41
N ARG A 187 7.77 23.26 -0.96
CA ARG A 187 7.16 21.99 -0.54
C ARG A 187 5.63 21.99 -0.54
N SER A 188 5.05 21.24 -1.47
CA SER A 188 3.64 20.86 -1.47
C SER A 188 3.35 19.99 -0.24
N ARG A 189 2.89 20.59 0.86
CA ARG A 189 2.25 19.86 1.96
C ARG A 189 0.84 19.50 1.52
N LEU A 190 0.58 18.20 1.33
CA LEU A 190 -0.78 17.69 1.18
C LEU A 190 -1.42 17.68 2.58
N LEU A 191 -2.17 18.72 2.92
CA LEU A 191 -3.01 18.78 4.12
C LEU A 191 -4.32 18.06 3.83
N VAL A 192 -4.51 16.88 4.42
CA VAL A 192 -5.79 16.15 4.42
C VAL A 192 -6.49 16.50 5.73
N TYR A 193 -7.56 17.29 5.66
CA TYR A 193 -8.43 17.57 6.81
C TYR A 193 -9.59 16.56 6.83
N CYS A 194 -9.83 15.94 7.99
CA CYS A 194 -11.05 15.18 8.26
C CYS A 194 -12.00 16.05 9.11
N SER A 195 -13.20 16.29 8.61
CA SER A 195 -14.27 16.96 9.35
C SER A 195 -14.62 16.11 10.58
N ARG A 196 -14.71 16.74 11.76
CA ARG A 196 -15.30 16.12 12.95
C ARG A 196 -16.79 15.85 12.75
#